data_AF-A0A954F6F1-F1
#
_entry.id   AF-A0A954F6F1-F1
#
_cell.length_a   1.000
_cell.length_b   1.000
_cell.length_c   1.000
_cell.angle_alpha   90.00
_cell.angle_beta   90.00
_cell.angle_gamma   90.00
#
_symmetry.space_group_name_H-M   'P 1'
#
loop_
_entity.id
_entity.type
_entity.pdbx_description
1 polymer ?
#
loop_
_entity_poly.entity_id
_entity_poly.type
_entity_poly.pdbx_seq_one_letter_code
_entity_poly.pdbx_strand_id
1 'polypeptide(L)'
;MTNLRLTLAAATVLLAACTSTPKKQDAADARHFGDASVTTGGKGQDPASDLFIRLDLAQRAWSNLQVTAKDSTEIHRANKIEEDIRFRATRHQAELITALETGPPPQRQIAAFALGFSEVRDLPSDARDGKPVHRVDPVGPLTAALQDPVPGVVANAAYGLGLQAKATAPTSQLVQLLGTSPSADVRNNASWALLRMVAAGARPEGLAEVA
;
A
#
# COMPACT_ATOMS: atom_id res chain seq x y z
N MET A 1 -62.63 7.76 -21.39
CA MET A 1 -63.29 9.05 -21.72
C MET A 1 -63.92 9.51 -20.40
N THR A 2 -63.47 10.54 -19.68
CA THR A 2 -63.04 11.88 -20.08
C THR A 2 -62.16 12.47 -18.96
N ASN A 3 -61.17 13.27 -19.37
CA ASN A 3 -60.12 13.86 -18.53
C ASN A 3 -60.63 15.05 -17.69
N LEU A 4 -60.06 15.24 -16.48
CA LEU A 4 -60.01 16.56 -15.82
C LEU A 4 -58.55 16.90 -15.51
N ARG A 5 -58.16 18.10 -15.94
CA ARG A 5 -56.80 18.67 -15.94
C ARG A 5 -56.60 19.65 -14.78
N LEU A 6 -55.32 19.94 -14.51
CA LEU A 6 -54.73 21.08 -13.78
C LEU A 6 -54.88 21.02 -12.24
N THR A 7 -53.86 21.29 -11.42
CA THR A 7 -52.90 22.40 -11.54
C THR A 7 -51.53 22.06 -10.92
N LEU A 8 -50.50 22.58 -11.60
CA LEU A 8 -49.09 22.63 -11.24
C LEU A 8 -48.85 23.70 -10.16
N ALA A 9 -48.09 23.39 -9.11
CA ALA A 9 -47.48 24.39 -8.24
C ALA A 9 -46.02 24.01 -7.98
N ALA A 10 -45.13 24.62 -8.77
CA ALA A 10 -43.69 24.58 -8.56
C ALA A 10 -43.36 25.58 -7.44
N ALA A 11 -42.84 25.08 -6.31
CA ALA A 11 -42.28 25.92 -5.26
C ALA A 11 -40.79 26.12 -5.53
N THR A 12 -40.47 27.27 -6.11
CA THR A 12 -39.10 27.75 -6.34
C THR A 12 -38.53 28.24 -5.01
N VAL A 13 -37.66 27.47 -4.37
CA VAL A 13 -36.87 27.94 -3.23
C VAL A 13 -35.60 28.59 -3.78
N LEU A 14 -35.59 29.92 -3.76
CA LEU A 14 -34.41 30.77 -3.95
C LEU A 14 -33.53 30.65 -2.70
N LEU A 15 -32.46 29.86 -2.76
CA LEU A 15 -31.36 29.96 -1.81
C LEU A 15 -30.28 30.89 -2.37
N ALA A 16 -30.02 31.94 -1.61
CA ALA A 16 -29.08 33.01 -1.90
C ALA A 16 -27.66 32.48 -2.12
N ALA A 17 -27.06 32.93 -3.23
CA ALA A 17 -25.65 32.73 -3.52
C ALA A 17 -24.79 33.55 -2.54
N CYS A 18 -24.11 32.88 -1.62
CA CYS A 18 -22.95 33.45 -0.95
C CYS A 18 -21.75 33.30 -1.88
N THR A 19 -21.44 34.35 -2.64
CA THR A 19 -20.21 34.44 -3.44
C THR A 19 -19.02 34.73 -2.53
N SER A 20 -18.41 33.69 -1.95
CA SER A 20 -17.06 33.81 -1.41
C SER A 20 -16.08 33.67 -2.57
N THR A 21 -15.47 34.77 -2.98
CA THR A 21 -14.41 34.81 -3.99
C THR A 21 -13.28 33.88 -3.57
N PRO A 22 -12.92 32.83 -4.34
CA PRO A 22 -11.71 32.09 -4.07
C PRO A 22 -10.53 32.97 -4.47
N LYS A 23 -9.74 33.34 -3.46
CA LYS A 23 -8.45 33.99 -3.64
C LYS A 23 -7.62 33.08 -4.55
N LYS A 24 -7.28 33.57 -5.73
CA LYS A 24 -6.37 32.95 -6.69
C LYS A 24 -5.01 32.90 -6.01
N GLN A 25 -4.76 31.82 -5.28
CA GLN A 25 -3.43 31.49 -4.79
C GLN A 25 -2.75 30.71 -5.90
N ASP A 26 -1.59 31.21 -6.27
CA ASP A 26 -0.94 30.96 -7.54
C ASP A 26 -0.74 29.47 -7.81
N ALA A 27 -1.15 29.07 -9.02
CA ALA A 27 -0.80 27.80 -9.63
C ALA A 27 0.69 27.80 -10.03
N ALA A 28 1.55 27.83 -9.01
CA ALA A 28 2.99 27.84 -9.14
C ALA A 28 3.64 26.85 -8.15
N ASP A 29 3.03 25.68 -7.93
CA ASP A 29 3.68 24.56 -7.21
C ASP A 29 3.48 23.19 -7.89
N ALA A 30 3.15 23.20 -9.18
CA ALA A 30 3.05 21.99 -10.00
C ALA A 30 4.39 21.59 -10.67
N ARG A 31 5.54 22.01 -10.11
CA ARG A 31 6.88 21.69 -10.66
C ARG A 31 7.92 21.44 -9.58
N HIS A 32 7.79 20.38 -8.77
CA HIS A 32 8.93 19.68 -8.15
C HIS A 32 8.45 18.42 -7.39
N PHE A 33 8.20 17.34 -8.12
CA PHE A 33 8.40 15.98 -7.58
C PHE A 33 9.65 15.31 -8.19
N GLY A 34 10.42 16.04 -9.00
CA GLY A 34 11.87 15.86 -9.11
C GLY A 34 12.49 16.77 -8.06
N ASP A 35 13.47 16.30 -7.31
CA ASP A 35 14.06 16.96 -6.14
C ASP A 35 13.09 17.20 -4.97
N ALA A 36 12.54 16.10 -4.46
CA ALA A 36 12.57 15.93 -3.01
C ALA A 36 14.04 15.73 -2.58
N SER A 37 14.85 16.78 -2.71
CA SER A 37 16.00 17.00 -1.85
C SER A 37 15.41 17.33 -0.49
N VAL A 38 14.91 16.30 0.18
CA VAL A 38 15.05 16.24 1.63
C VAL A 38 16.53 16.39 1.83
N THR A 39 16.95 17.53 2.34
CA THR A 39 18.31 17.75 2.82
C THR A 39 18.51 16.94 4.09
N THR A 40 18.44 15.60 3.97
CA THR A 40 19.20 14.65 4.79
C THR A 40 20.64 14.63 4.29
N GLY A 41 21.21 15.81 4.09
CA GLY A 41 22.60 16.05 3.74
C GLY A 41 23.46 16.22 4.99
N GLY A 42 23.16 15.49 6.06
CA GLY A 42 24.14 15.26 7.12
C GLY A 42 25.19 14.31 6.55
N LYS A 43 26.42 14.80 6.32
CA LYS A 43 27.56 13.96 5.97
C LYS A 43 27.64 12.80 6.98
N GLY A 44 27.23 11.59 6.57
CA GLY A 44 27.28 10.38 7.40
C GLY A 44 25.97 9.59 7.58
N GLN A 45 24.88 9.91 6.89
CA GLN A 45 23.65 9.11 7.00
C GLN A 45 23.79 7.77 6.26
N ASP A 46 23.64 6.66 6.98
CA ASP A 46 23.72 5.29 6.47
C ASP A 46 22.71 5.09 5.32
N PRO A 47 23.14 4.60 4.12
CA PRO A 47 22.25 4.33 3.00
C PRO A 47 21.02 3.47 3.35
N ALA A 48 21.19 2.50 4.26
CA ALA A 48 20.05 1.69 4.71
C ALA A 48 19.02 2.55 5.47
N SER A 49 19.48 3.51 6.27
CA SER A 49 18.58 4.43 6.98
C SER A 49 17.81 5.37 6.02
N ASP A 50 18.44 5.84 4.94
CA ASP A 50 17.75 6.66 3.92
C ASP A 50 16.65 5.87 3.19
N LEU A 51 16.90 4.59 2.88
CA LEU A 51 15.91 3.70 2.27
C LEU A 51 14.61 3.63 3.10
N PHE A 52 14.72 3.33 4.39
CA PHE A 52 13.55 3.18 5.26
C PHE A 52 12.78 4.49 5.47
N ILE A 53 13.49 5.62 5.57
CA ILE A 53 12.84 6.94 5.66
C ILE A 53 12.01 7.21 4.41
N ARG A 54 12.56 6.95 3.22
CA ARG A 54 11.84 7.15 1.96
C ARG A 54 10.64 6.23 1.83
N LEU A 55 10.80 4.95 2.18
CA LEU A 55 9.71 3.97 2.13
C LEU A 55 8.58 4.32 3.11
N ASP A 56 8.89 4.76 4.34
CA ASP A 56 7.88 5.19 5.31
C ASP A 56 7.10 6.42 4.81
N LEU A 57 7.78 7.43 4.28
CA LEU A 57 7.14 8.62 3.71
C LEU A 57 6.26 8.26 2.51
N ALA A 58 6.76 7.41 1.61
CA ALA A 58 6.02 6.94 0.45
C ALA A 58 4.77 6.13 0.86
N GLN A 59 4.92 5.20 1.82
CA GLN A 59 3.82 4.41 2.37
C GLN A 59 2.71 5.33 2.89
N ARG A 60 3.03 6.29 3.77
CA ARG A 60 2.02 7.20 4.34
C ARG A 60 1.32 8.04 3.27
N ALA A 61 2.08 8.59 2.34
CA ALA A 61 1.53 9.40 1.25
C ALA A 61 0.61 8.59 0.34
N TRP A 62 1.04 7.37 -0.02
CA TRP A 62 0.24 6.44 -0.83
C TRP A 62 -1.03 6.03 -0.08
N SER A 63 -0.94 5.57 1.17
CA SER A 63 -2.09 5.16 1.97
C SER A 63 -3.12 6.27 2.14
N ASN A 64 -2.67 7.52 2.35
CA ASN A 64 -3.58 8.66 2.42
C ASN A 64 -4.32 8.86 1.09
N LEU A 65 -3.60 8.84 -0.04
CA LEU A 65 -4.21 9.03 -1.36
C LEU A 65 -5.20 7.91 -1.72
N GLN A 66 -4.96 6.67 -1.29
CA GLN A 66 -5.92 5.58 -1.51
C GLN A 66 -7.30 5.87 -0.89
N VAL A 67 -7.35 6.66 0.18
CA VAL A 67 -8.60 7.02 0.87
C VAL A 67 -9.15 8.36 0.39
N THR A 68 -8.29 9.33 0.09
CA THR A 68 -8.70 10.71 -0.15
C THR A 68 -8.83 11.10 -1.61
N ALA A 69 -8.24 10.37 -2.55
CA ALA A 69 -8.19 10.79 -3.95
C ALA A 69 -9.60 10.90 -4.56
N LYS A 70 -9.90 12.05 -5.17
CA LYS A 70 -11.21 12.36 -5.79
C LYS A 70 -11.12 12.60 -7.28
N ASP A 71 -9.93 12.88 -7.79
CA ASP A 71 -9.71 13.19 -9.20
C ASP A 71 -8.56 12.38 -9.82
N SER A 72 -8.47 12.47 -11.15
CA SER A 72 -7.48 11.75 -11.94
C SER A 72 -6.04 12.18 -11.65
N THR A 73 -5.83 13.39 -11.14
CA THR A 73 -4.50 13.91 -10.81
C THR A 73 -3.99 13.26 -9.52
N GLU A 74 -4.85 13.18 -8.50
CA GLU A 74 -4.54 12.49 -7.24
C GLU A 74 -4.35 10.99 -7.44
N ILE A 75 -5.17 10.36 -8.28
CA ILE A 75 -4.99 8.95 -8.69
C ILE A 75 -3.66 8.76 -9.40
N HIS A 76 -3.32 9.63 -10.36
CA HIS A 76 -2.03 9.54 -11.05
C HIS A 76 -0.85 9.69 -10.09
N ARG A 77 -0.96 10.60 -9.11
CA ARG A 77 0.05 10.76 -8.06
C ARG A 77 0.19 9.51 -7.21
N ALA A 78 -0.92 8.88 -6.81
CA ALA A 78 -0.90 7.63 -6.06
C ALA A 78 -0.15 6.53 -6.83
N ASN A 79 -0.44 6.40 -8.13
CA ASN A 79 0.24 5.43 -9.00
C ASN A 79 1.75 5.70 -9.09
N LYS A 80 2.18 6.97 -9.15
CA LYS A 80 3.61 7.32 -9.15
C LYS A 80 4.33 6.97 -7.85
N ILE A 81 3.67 7.14 -6.71
CA ILE A 81 4.24 6.73 -5.42
C ILE A 81 4.32 5.20 -5.36
N GLU A 82 3.30 4.49 -5.84
CA GLU A 82 3.33 3.03 -5.92
C GLU A 82 4.47 2.51 -6.81
N GLU A 83 4.68 3.12 -7.98
CA GLU A 83 5.79 2.79 -8.88
C GLU A 83 7.16 2.98 -8.18
N ASP A 84 7.34 4.06 -7.41
CA ASP A 84 8.56 4.30 -6.63
C ASP A 84 8.75 3.27 -5.51
N ILE A 85 7.69 2.92 -4.77
CA ILE A 85 7.72 1.87 -3.74
C ILE A 85 8.12 0.53 -4.38
N ARG A 86 7.45 0.13 -5.48
CA ARG A 86 7.74 -1.11 -6.22
C ARG A 86 9.18 -1.15 -6.70
N PHE A 87 9.67 -0.07 -7.30
CA PHE A 87 11.04 0.03 -7.79
C PHE A 87 12.05 -0.16 -6.66
N ARG A 88 11.90 0.56 -5.54
CA ARG A 88 12.80 0.46 -4.38
C ARG A 88 12.73 -0.91 -3.73
N ALA A 89 11.51 -1.42 -3.51
CA ALA A 89 11.30 -2.71 -2.88
C ALA A 89 11.92 -3.85 -3.68
N THR A 90 11.80 -3.80 -5.01
CA THR A 90 12.41 -4.79 -5.90
C THR A 90 13.93 -4.66 -5.94
N ARG A 91 14.46 -3.44 -5.96
CA ARG A 91 15.92 -3.19 -6.01
C ARG A 91 16.63 -3.54 -4.71
N HIS A 92 16.02 -3.25 -3.56
CA HIS A 92 16.60 -3.43 -2.22
C HIS A 92 16.00 -4.62 -1.48
N GLN A 93 15.52 -5.63 -2.21
CA GLN A 93 14.77 -6.74 -1.63
C GLN A 93 15.56 -7.49 -0.53
N ALA A 94 16.85 -7.74 -0.75
CA ALA A 94 17.71 -8.42 0.23
C ALA A 94 17.86 -7.62 1.55
N GLU A 95 18.00 -6.30 1.44
CA GLU A 95 18.05 -5.40 2.60
C GLU A 95 16.72 -5.40 3.35
N LEU A 96 15.60 -5.38 2.63
CA LEU A 96 14.26 -5.44 3.22
C LEU A 96 14.00 -6.78 3.90
N ILE A 97 14.42 -7.91 3.33
CA ILE A 97 14.29 -9.22 3.97
C ILE A 97 15.12 -9.26 5.26
N THR A 98 16.37 -8.80 5.22
CA THR A 98 17.24 -8.74 6.41
C THR A 98 16.62 -7.87 7.50
N ALA A 99 16.07 -6.72 7.12
CA ALA A 99 15.40 -5.82 8.03
C ALA A 99 14.10 -6.40 8.57
N LEU A 100 13.32 -7.15 7.78
CA LEU A 100 12.12 -7.86 8.22
C LEU A 100 12.45 -8.95 9.24
N GLU A 101 13.57 -9.67 9.07
CA GLU A 101 13.95 -10.77 9.94
C GLU A 101 14.58 -10.31 11.25
N THR A 102 15.42 -9.27 11.21
CA THR A 102 16.28 -8.90 12.35
C THR A 102 16.26 -7.42 12.73
N GLY A 103 15.58 -6.59 11.94
CA GLY A 103 15.54 -5.14 12.15
C GLY A 103 14.74 -4.73 13.39
N PRO A 104 14.89 -3.48 13.85
CA PRO A 104 14.03 -2.92 14.89
C PRO A 104 12.56 -2.84 14.42
N PRO A 105 11.59 -2.81 15.35
CA PRO A 105 10.16 -2.88 15.00
C PRO A 105 9.69 -1.94 13.87
N PRO A 106 10.09 -0.65 13.82
CA PRO A 106 9.68 0.23 12.73
C PRO A 106 10.19 -0.24 11.36
N GLN A 107 11.43 -0.73 11.29
CA GLN A 107 12.00 -1.22 10.02
C GLN A 107 11.34 -2.51 9.56
N ARG A 108 11.05 -3.45 10.49
CA ARG A 108 10.29 -4.67 10.15
C ARG A 108 8.93 -4.33 9.56
N GLN A 109 8.25 -3.35 10.15
CA GLN A 109 6.93 -2.93 9.69
C GLN A 109 6.97 -2.33 8.29
N ILE A 110 7.95 -1.45 8.01
CA ILE A 110 8.16 -0.86 6.69
C ILE A 110 8.56 -1.94 5.68
N ALA A 111 9.46 -2.85 6.07
CA ALA A 111 9.91 -3.94 5.22
C ALA A 111 8.77 -4.89 4.83
N ALA A 112 7.93 -5.29 5.78
CA ALA A 112 6.76 -6.12 5.53
C ALA A 112 5.81 -5.49 4.50
N PHE A 113 5.57 -4.17 4.60
CA PHE A 113 4.76 -3.43 3.64
C PHE A 113 5.43 -3.40 2.26
N ALA A 114 6.69 -2.94 2.21
CA ALA A 114 7.42 -2.73 0.97
C ALA A 114 7.61 -4.03 0.18
N LEU A 115 7.93 -5.14 0.86
CA LEU A 115 8.09 -6.46 0.22
C LEU A 115 6.82 -6.93 -0.49
N GLY A 116 5.64 -6.49 -0.05
CA GLY A 116 4.38 -6.72 -0.75
C GLY A 116 4.35 -6.18 -2.19
N PHE A 117 5.10 -5.11 -2.46
CA PHE A 117 5.24 -4.50 -3.79
C PHE A 117 6.45 -5.04 -4.57
N SER A 118 7.30 -5.87 -3.95
CA SER A 118 8.47 -6.41 -4.63
C SER A 118 8.07 -7.44 -5.68
N GLU A 119 8.68 -7.37 -6.86
CA GLU A 119 8.41 -8.31 -7.95
C GLU A 119 9.50 -9.37 -8.05
N VAL A 120 9.09 -10.63 -8.22
CA VAL A 120 9.97 -11.70 -8.72
C VAL A 120 9.88 -11.67 -10.25
N ARG A 121 10.45 -10.63 -10.86
CA ARG A 121 10.56 -10.53 -12.32
C ARG A 121 12.02 -10.45 -12.69
N ASP A 122 12.41 -11.09 -13.78
CA ASP A 122 13.68 -10.82 -14.44
C ASP A 122 13.65 -9.41 -15.04
N LEU A 123 13.91 -8.41 -14.20
CA LEU A 123 14.27 -7.09 -14.70
C LEU A 123 15.55 -7.26 -15.52
N PRO A 124 15.64 -6.64 -16.71
CA PRO A 124 16.91 -6.51 -17.43
C PRO A 124 17.93 -5.95 -16.45
N SER A 125 19.13 -6.52 -16.42
CA SER A 125 20.25 -6.05 -15.60
C SER A 125 20.44 -4.53 -15.78
N ASP A 126 19.82 -3.73 -14.91
CA ASP A 126 19.96 -2.29 -14.79
C ASP A 126 21.05 -1.94 -13.75
N ALA A 127 21.71 -2.96 -13.20
CA ALA A 127 22.96 -2.79 -12.49
C ALA A 127 23.97 -2.17 -13.48
N ARG A 128 24.43 -0.96 -13.18
CA ARG A 128 25.59 -0.30 -13.82
C ARG A 128 26.83 -1.23 -13.90
N ASP A 129 26.81 -2.33 -13.14
CA ASP A 129 27.90 -3.27 -12.95
C ASP A 129 27.61 -4.66 -13.54
N GLY A 130 26.46 -4.87 -14.20
CA GLY A 130 26.12 -6.12 -14.88
C GLY A 130 25.88 -7.34 -13.98
N LYS A 131 25.74 -7.15 -12.66
CA LYS A 131 25.58 -8.25 -11.72
C LYS A 131 24.12 -8.73 -11.65
N PRO A 132 23.87 -10.05 -11.69
CA PRO A 132 22.54 -10.58 -11.45
C PRO A 132 22.12 -10.24 -10.02
N VAL A 133 20.95 -9.62 -9.89
CA VAL A 133 20.29 -9.41 -8.60
C VAL A 133 19.56 -10.70 -8.27
N HIS A 134 20.10 -11.49 -7.35
CA HIS A 134 19.40 -12.67 -6.83
C HIS A 134 18.18 -12.20 -6.02
N ARG A 135 17.01 -12.31 -6.63
CA ARG A 135 15.72 -11.99 -6.01
C ARG A 135 15.15 -13.22 -5.34
N VAL A 136 14.63 -13.04 -4.14
CA VAL A 136 13.97 -14.08 -3.35
C VAL A 136 12.47 -13.86 -3.46
N ASP A 137 11.69 -14.94 -3.49
CA ASP A 137 10.24 -14.81 -3.42
C ASP A 137 9.82 -14.20 -2.07
N PRO A 138 9.18 -13.01 -2.04
CA PRO A 138 8.83 -12.36 -0.79
C PRO A 138 7.77 -13.14 0.02
N VAL A 139 7.05 -14.10 -0.58
CA VAL A 139 6.02 -14.88 0.12
C VAL A 139 6.57 -15.62 1.33
N GLY A 140 7.75 -16.23 1.23
CA GLY A 140 8.36 -16.96 2.36
C GLY A 140 8.60 -16.04 3.57
N PRO A 141 9.41 -14.97 3.43
CA PRO A 141 9.64 -13.99 4.47
C PRO A 141 8.35 -13.33 5.01
N LEU A 142 7.40 -12.98 4.13
CA LEU A 142 6.13 -12.39 4.56
C LEU A 142 5.26 -13.38 5.35
N THR A 143 5.26 -14.66 4.96
CA THR A 143 4.55 -15.71 5.72
C THR A 143 5.17 -15.86 7.11
N ALA A 144 6.50 -15.89 7.23
CA ALA A 144 7.16 -15.95 8.53
C ALA A 144 6.80 -14.74 9.42
N ALA A 145 6.70 -13.54 8.82
CA ALA A 145 6.35 -12.31 9.54
C ALA A 145 4.90 -12.26 10.07
N LEU A 146 4.03 -13.19 9.68
CA LEU A 146 2.70 -13.32 10.30
C LEU A 146 2.76 -13.74 11.78
N GLN A 147 3.91 -14.20 12.25
CA GLN A 147 4.18 -14.57 13.64
C GLN A 147 4.93 -13.48 14.43
N ASP A 148 5.19 -12.31 13.83
CA ASP A 148 5.91 -11.23 14.51
C ASP A 148 5.15 -10.77 15.77
N PRO A 149 5.84 -10.52 16.90
CA PRO A 149 5.18 -10.04 18.12
C PRO A 149 4.56 -8.63 17.98
N VAL A 150 4.93 -7.87 16.94
CA VAL A 150 4.44 -6.51 16.70
C VAL A 150 3.25 -6.54 15.75
N PRO A 151 2.03 -6.18 16.19
CA PRO A 151 0.82 -6.27 15.36
C PRO A 151 0.89 -5.50 14.04
N GLY A 152 1.63 -4.38 14.02
CA GLY A 152 1.84 -3.60 12.79
C GLY A 152 2.66 -4.35 11.73
N VAL A 153 3.62 -5.18 12.15
CA VAL A 153 4.38 -6.05 11.24
C VAL A 153 3.46 -7.13 10.68
N VAL A 154 2.68 -7.79 11.54
CA VAL A 154 1.72 -8.84 11.13
C VAL A 154 0.68 -8.29 10.15
N ALA A 155 0.10 -7.12 10.43
CA ALA A 155 -0.89 -6.47 9.56
C ALA A 155 -0.28 -6.15 8.19
N ASN A 156 0.94 -5.60 8.15
CA ASN A 156 1.63 -5.28 6.90
C ASN A 156 2.08 -6.53 6.15
N ALA A 157 2.46 -7.60 6.84
CA ALA A 157 2.82 -8.88 6.23
C ALA A 157 1.60 -9.54 5.56
N ALA A 158 0.44 -9.55 6.24
CA ALA A 158 -0.82 -10.01 5.65
C ALA A 158 -1.20 -9.16 4.42
N TYR A 159 -1.08 -7.84 4.52
CA TYR A 159 -1.29 -6.96 3.37
C TYR A 159 -0.32 -7.26 2.22
N GLY A 160 0.96 -7.46 2.50
CA GLY A 160 1.96 -7.82 1.49
C GLY A 160 1.64 -9.14 0.79
N LEU A 161 1.18 -10.16 1.53
CA LEU A 161 0.73 -11.43 0.94
C LEU A 161 -0.47 -11.25 0.02
N GLY A 162 -1.42 -10.38 0.38
CA GLY A 162 -2.56 -10.05 -0.47
C GLY A 162 -2.20 -9.26 -1.73
N LEU A 163 -1.15 -8.44 -1.70
CA LEU A 163 -0.59 -7.81 -2.90
C LEU A 163 0.05 -8.83 -3.84
N GLN A 164 0.82 -9.77 -3.28
CA GLN A 164 1.44 -10.85 -4.04
C GLN A 164 0.41 -11.81 -4.64
N ALA A 165 -0.70 -12.06 -3.93
CA ALA A 165 -1.86 -12.83 -4.38
C ALA A 165 -1.50 -14.19 -5.04
N LYS A 166 -0.46 -14.87 -4.57
CA LYS A 166 -0.05 -16.15 -5.18
C LYS A 166 -0.98 -17.27 -4.73
N ALA A 167 -1.57 -17.98 -5.68
CA ALA A 167 -2.47 -19.11 -5.41
C ALA A 167 -1.83 -20.23 -4.58
N THR A 168 -0.51 -20.36 -4.69
CA THR A 168 0.30 -21.39 -4.01
C THR A 168 0.84 -20.96 -2.65
N ALA A 169 0.64 -19.70 -2.26
CA ALA A 169 1.14 -19.21 -0.99
C ALA A 169 0.34 -19.81 0.18
N PRO A 170 0.99 -20.13 1.32
CA PRO A 170 0.30 -20.68 2.49
C PRO A 170 -0.78 -19.75 3.03
N THR A 171 -1.94 -20.30 3.39
CA THR A 171 -3.11 -19.52 3.85
C THR A 171 -3.54 -19.81 5.29
N SER A 172 -3.09 -20.91 5.89
CA SER A 172 -3.54 -21.36 7.22
C SER A 172 -3.34 -20.32 8.33
N GLN A 173 -2.20 -19.62 8.33
CA GLN A 173 -1.93 -18.55 9.29
C GLN A 173 -2.84 -17.34 9.10
N LEU A 174 -3.18 -16.98 7.85
CA LEU A 174 -4.12 -15.90 7.58
C LEU A 174 -5.53 -16.26 8.06
N VAL A 175 -5.97 -17.51 7.86
CA VAL A 175 -7.25 -18.03 8.37
C VAL A 175 -7.27 -17.98 9.90
N GLN A 176 -6.19 -18.40 10.56
CA GLN A 176 -6.07 -18.31 12.01
C GLN A 176 -6.14 -16.85 12.49
N LEU A 177 -5.39 -15.95 11.87
CA LEU A 177 -5.38 -14.53 12.24
C LEU A 177 -6.74 -13.88 12.06
N LEU A 178 -7.48 -14.24 11.01
CA LEU A 178 -8.86 -13.77 10.78
C LEU A 178 -9.79 -14.11 11.96
N GLY A 179 -9.73 -15.35 12.46
CA GLY A 179 -10.61 -15.80 13.55
C GLY A 179 -10.15 -15.39 14.95
N THR A 180 -8.84 -15.22 15.17
CA THR A 180 -8.27 -15.16 16.53
C THR A 180 -7.55 -13.87 16.88
N SER A 181 -7.12 -13.06 15.90
CA SER A 181 -6.34 -11.86 16.20
C SER A 181 -7.18 -10.82 16.92
N PRO A 182 -6.72 -10.23 18.04
CA PRO A 182 -7.43 -9.15 18.72
C PRO A 182 -7.38 -7.83 17.91
N SER A 183 -6.38 -7.66 17.03
CA SER A 183 -6.21 -6.45 16.21
C SER A 183 -7.15 -6.45 15.01
N ALA A 184 -7.98 -5.40 14.90
CA ALA A 184 -8.89 -5.23 13.77
C ALA A 184 -8.12 -5.07 12.44
N ASP A 185 -7.01 -4.34 12.43
CA ASP A 185 -6.19 -4.14 11.23
C ASP A 185 -5.60 -5.46 10.73
N VAL A 186 -5.15 -6.32 11.65
CA VAL A 186 -4.66 -7.67 11.31
C VAL A 186 -5.78 -8.51 10.71
N ARG A 187 -6.97 -8.54 11.31
CA ARG A 187 -8.11 -9.29 10.76
C ARG A 187 -8.54 -8.77 9.39
N ASN A 188 -8.61 -7.45 9.22
CA ASN A 188 -8.99 -6.81 7.96
C ASN A 188 -7.99 -7.15 6.84
N ASN A 189 -6.68 -7.03 7.11
CA ASN A 189 -5.65 -7.34 6.12
C ASN A 189 -5.58 -8.84 5.83
N ALA A 190 -5.78 -9.71 6.83
CA ALA A 190 -5.86 -11.15 6.63
C ALA A 190 -7.06 -11.54 5.76
N SER A 191 -8.24 -10.98 6.03
CA SER A 191 -9.45 -11.18 5.22
C SER A 191 -9.24 -10.72 3.78
N TRP A 192 -8.70 -9.51 3.60
CA TRP A 192 -8.41 -8.97 2.28
C TRP A 192 -7.38 -9.83 1.52
N ALA A 193 -6.32 -10.28 2.18
CA ALA A 193 -5.32 -11.16 1.58
C ALA A 193 -5.92 -12.49 1.12
N LEU A 194 -6.73 -13.13 1.98
CA LEU A 194 -7.43 -14.37 1.65
C LEU A 194 -8.37 -14.18 0.45
N LEU A 195 -9.14 -13.08 0.40
CA LEU A 195 -9.98 -12.75 -0.74
C LEU A 195 -9.16 -12.65 -2.05
N ARG A 196 -8.03 -11.94 -2.01
CA ARG A 196 -7.13 -11.78 -3.16
C ARG A 196 -6.53 -13.11 -3.62
N MET A 197 -6.11 -13.95 -2.67
CA MET A 197 -5.54 -15.26 -2.96
C MET A 197 -6.59 -16.23 -3.51
N VAL A 198 -7.82 -16.24 -2.98
CA VAL A 198 -8.94 -17.03 -3.51
C VAL A 198 -9.29 -16.59 -4.93
N ALA A 199 -9.34 -15.28 -5.19
CA ALA A 199 -9.53 -14.75 -6.54
C ALA A 199 -8.42 -15.18 -7.52
N ALA A 200 -7.20 -15.41 -7.01
CA ALA A 200 -6.09 -15.95 -7.78
C ALA A 200 -6.09 -17.50 -7.89
N GLY A 201 -7.00 -18.19 -7.22
CA GLY A 201 -7.17 -19.65 -7.28
C GLY A 201 -6.72 -20.43 -6.04
N ALA A 202 -6.33 -19.76 -4.95
CA ALA A 202 -6.04 -20.43 -3.68
C ALA A 202 -7.29 -21.08 -3.08
N ARG A 203 -7.10 -22.14 -2.31
CA ARG A 203 -8.18 -22.85 -1.59
C ARG A 203 -7.83 -22.94 -0.10
N PRO A 204 -8.10 -21.89 0.69
CA PRO A 204 -7.80 -21.87 2.11
C PRO A 204 -8.72 -22.82 2.89
N GLU A 205 -8.12 -23.81 3.54
CA GLU A 205 -8.81 -24.71 4.45
C GLU A 205 -9.27 -23.95 5.71
N GLY A 206 -10.43 -24.31 6.27
CA GLY A 206 -10.99 -23.68 7.47
C GLY A 206 -11.58 -22.27 7.29
N LEU A 207 -11.52 -21.68 6.08
CA LEU A 207 -12.05 -20.32 5.86
C LEU A 207 -13.55 -20.20 6.16
N ALA A 208 -14.33 -21.23 5.84
CA ALA A 208 -15.79 -21.24 6.08
C ALA A 208 -16.16 -21.29 7.58
N GLU A 209 -15.21 -21.65 8.45
CA GLU A 209 -15.44 -21.78 9.89
C GLU A 209 -15.16 -20.47 10.64
N VAL A 210 -14.44 -19.53 10.00
CA VAL A 210 -14.00 -18.26 10.60
C VAL A 210 -14.63 -17.02 9.96
N ALA A 211 -15.44 -17.21 8.90
CA ALA A 211 -16.18 -16.15 8.19
C ALA A 211 -17.58 -15.95 8.77
#